data_AF-A0A1X0VES8-F1
#
_entry.id   AF-A0A1X0VES8-F1
#
_cell.length_a   1.000
_cell.length_b   1.000
_cell.length_c   1.000
_cell.angle_alpha   90.00
_cell.angle_beta   90.00
_cell.angle_gamma   90.00
#
_symmetry.space_group_name_H-M   'P 1'
#
loop_
_entity.id
_entity.type
_entity.pdbx_description
1 polymer ?
#
loop_
_entity_poly.entity_id
_entity_poly.type
_entity_poly.pdbx_seq_one_letter_code
_entity_poly.pdbx_strand_id
1 'polypeptide(L)' 'MKYIMVAIWSAIFGEILGYIVSQLTLGTYNYIGVAVIAIVVGEVALVAIPAISGSAAPKEISSEQ' A
#
# COMPACT_ATOMS: atom_id res chain seq x y z
N MET A 1 -0.87 5.07 16.06
CA MET A 1 -0.97 3.61 15.91
C MET A 1 -1.21 3.16 14.48
N LYS A 2 -2.17 3.74 13.74
CA LYS A 2 -2.51 3.33 12.35
C LYS A 2 -1.30 3.26 11.40
N TYR A 3 -0.50 4.32 11.33
CA TYR A 3 0.68 4.41 10.44
C TYR A 3 1.76 3.37 10.80
N ILE A 4 2.15 3.29 12.07
CA ILE A 4 3.10 2.26 12.55
C ILE A 4 2.63 0.84 12.17
N MET A 5 1.33 0.54 12.33
CA MET A 5 0.80 -0.77 12.00
C MET A 5 0.87 -1.04 10.49
N VAL A 6 0.56 -0.04 9.66
CA VAL A 6 0.68 -0.15 8.20
C VAL A 6 2.14 -0.33 7.81
N ALA A 7 3.07 0.47 8.33
CA ALA A 7 4.50 0.30 8.07
C ALA A 7 5.00 -1.11 8.40
N ILE A 8 4.63 -1.67 9.56
CA ILE A 8 5.03 -3.03 9.95
C ILE A 8 4.49 -4.08 8.96
N TRP A 9 3.18 -4.03 8.66
CA TRP A 9 2.58 -5.01 7.75
C TRP A 9 3.05 -4.85 6.31
N SER A 10 3.22 -3.61 5.84
CA SER A 10 3.77 -3.31 4.53
C SER A 10 5.19 -3.83 4.38
N ALA A 11 6.04 -3.71 5.40
CA ALA A 11 7.37 -4.31 5.37
C ALA A 11 7.31 -5.84 5.27
N ILE A 12 6.50 -6.50 6.11
CA ILE A 12 6.39 -7.97 6.13
C ILE A 12 5.86 -8.50 4.79
N PHE A 13 4.75 -7.96 4.29
CA PHE A 13 4.18 -8.40 3.01
C PHE A 13 5.05 -8.02 1.83
N GLY A 14 5.71 -6.86 1.90
CA GLY A 14 6.69 -6.41 0.91
C GLY A 14 7.83 -7.41 0.74
N GLU A 15 8.42 -7.88 1.84
CA GLU A 15 9.49 -8.87 1.82
C GLU A 15 9.03 -10.21 1.20
N ILE A 16 7.85 -10.69 1.59
CA ILE A 16 7.29 -11.94 1.03
C ILE A 16 7.11 -11.81 -0.48
N LEU A 17 6.49 -10.73 -0.95
CA LEU A 17 6.27 -10.50 -2.39
C LEU A 17 7.58 -10.25 -3.14
N GLY A 18 8.48 -9.44 -2.59
CA GLY A 18 9.76 -9.12 -3.18
C GLY A 18 10.62 -10.38 -3.39
N TYR A 19 10.64 -11.28 -2.41
CA TYR A 19 11.36 -12.54 -2.51
C TYR A 19 10.75 -13.45 -3.59
N ILE A 20 9.42 -13.61 -3.60
CA ILE A 20 8.74 -14.42 -4.63
C ILE A 20 9.05 -13.86 -6.03
N VAL A 21 8.94 -12.55 -6.22
CA VAL A 21 9.20 -11.89 -7.52
C VAL A 21 10.67 -12.06 -7.93
N SER A 22 11.63 -11.97 -7.00
CA SER A 22 13.03 -12.17 -7.35
C SER A 22 13.30 -13.59 -7.83
N GLN A 23 12.67 -14.61 -7.23
CA GLN A 23 12.79 -16.00 -7.68
C GLN A 23 12.15 -16.21 -9.07
N LEU A 24 11.00 -15.58 -9.34
CA LEU A 24 10.30 -15.70 -10.63
C LEU A 24 11.03 -14.99 -11.77
N THR A 25 11.76 -13.91 -11.47
CA THR A 25 12.43 -13.07 -12.47
C THR A 25 13.92 -13.36 -12.59
N LEU A 26 14.46 -14.30 -11.78
CA LEU A 26 15.89 -14.54 -11.62
C LEU A 26 16.68 -13.27 -11.24
N GLY A 27 16.01 -12.33 -10.55
CA GLY A 27 16.56 -11.05 -10.12
C GLY A 27 17.30 -11.13 -8.78
N THR A 28 18.20 -10.17 -8.53
CA THR A 28 18.88 -10.05 -7.24
C THR A 28 17.93 -9.53 -6.16
N TYR A 29 17.86 -10.23 -5.02
CA TYR A 29 17.04 -9.84 -3.88
C TYR A 29 17.79 -8.87 -2.94
N ASN A 30 17.18 -7.71 -2.67
CA ASN A 30 17.67 -6.72 -1.71
C ASN A 30 16.59 -6.40 -0.66
N TYR A 31 16.69 -7.04 0.50
CA TYR A 31 15.73 -6.92 1.60
C TYR A 31 15.60 -5.49 2.16
N ILE A 32 16.68 -4.69 2.19
CA ILE A 32 16.59 -3.31 2.68
C ILE A 32 15.78 -2.46 1.70
N GLY A 33 16.08 -2.60 0.41
CA GLY A 33 15.39 -1.86 -0.65
C GLY A 33 13.90 -2.22 -0.71
N VAL A 34 13.58 -3.51 -0.65
CA VAL A 34 12.20 -4.00 -0.66
C VAL A 34 11.41 -3.49 0.54
N ALA A 35 11.93 -3.64 1.76
CA ALA A 35 11.27 -3.15 2.96
C ALA A 35 10.97 -1.64 2.92
N VAL A 36 11.95 -0.80 2.53
CA VAL A 36 11.77 0.66 2.45
C VAL A 36 10.71 1.03 1.41
N ILE A 37 10.79 0.47 0.21
CA ILE A 37 9.83 0.77 -0.86
C ILE A 37 8.43 0.31 -0.44
N ALA A 38 8.29 -0.88 0.13
CA ALA A 38 7.01 -1.41 0.55
C ALA A 38 6.34 -0.55 1.62
N ILE A 39 7.09 -0.08 2.61
CA ILE A 39 6.59 0.87 3.64
C ILE A 39 6.09 2.15 2.97
N VAL A 40 6.89 2.77 2.10
CA VAL A 40 6.52 4.03 1.44
C VAL A 40 5.26 3.86 0.61
N VAL A 41 5.18 2.80 -0.20
CA VAL A 41 3.99 2.52 -1.03
C VAL A 41 2.76 2.24 -0.15
N GLY A 42 2.93 1.50 0.95
CA GLY A 42 1.86 1.22 1.91
C GLY A 42 1.29 2.49 2.55
N GLU A 43 2.16 3.41 2.96
CA GLU A 43 1.76 4.71 3.55
C GLU A 43 1.07 5.61 2.52
N VAL A 44 1.58 5.65 1.28
CA VAL A 44 0.92 6.38 0.20
C VAL A 44 -0.46 5.80 -0.09
N ALA A 45 -0.58 4.47 -0.19
CA ALA A 45 -1.86 3.81 -0.42
C ALA A 45 -2.88 4.09 0.70
N LEU A 46 -2.43 4.11 1.95
CA LEU A 46 -3.27 4.41 3.12
C LEU A 46 -3.95 5.79 3.05
N VAL A 47 -3.29 6.78 2.44
CA VAL A 47 -3.82 8.14 2.28
C VAL A 47 -4.52 8.31 0.93
N ALA A 48 -3.91 7.82 -0.14
CA ALA A 48 -4.40 8.00 -1.50
C ALA A 48 -5.71 7.26 -1.73
N ILE A 49 -5.85 6.01 -1.28
CA ILE A 49 -7.06 5.19 -1.54
C ILE A 49 -8.32 5.84 -0.95
N PRO A 50 -8.37 6.25 0.32
CA PRO A 50 -9.53 6.96 0.85
C PRO A 50 -9.80 8.29 0.15
N ALA A 51 -8.74 9.04 -0.20
CA ALA A 51 -8.88 10.33 -0.88
C ALA A 51 -9.50 10.17 -2.28
N ILE A 52 -9.06 9.18 -3.07
CA ILE A 52 -9.63 8.91 -4.39
C ILE A 52 -11.03 8.28 -4.28
N SER A 53 -11.26 7.35 -3.34
CA SER A 53 -12.56 6.70 -3.17
C SER A 53 -13.61 7.67 -2.64
N GLY A 54 -13.25 8.60 -1.75
CA GLY A 54 -14.15 9.66 -1.29
C GLY A 54 -14.56 10.61 -2.42
N SER A 55 -13.64 10.91 -3.34
CA SER A 55 -13.95 11.70 -4.54
C SER A 55 -14.80 10.96 -5.57
N ALA A 56 -14.85 9.63 -5.53
CA ALA A 56 -15.59 8.79 -6.47
C ALA A 56 -16.94 8.29 -5.93
N ALA A 57 -17.26 8.56 -4.65
CA ALA A 57 -18.54 8.22 -4.07
C ALA A 57 -19.67 8.95 -4.82
N PRO A 58 -20.74 8.24 -5.26
CA PRO A 58 -21.90 8.89 -5.86
C PRO A 58 -22.40 9.98 -4.91
N LYS A 59 -22.53 11.21 -5.40
CA LYS A 59 -23.19 12.28 -4.65
C LYS A 59 -24.61 11.79 -4.39
N GLU A 60 -24.95 11.45 -3.15
CA GLU A 60 -26.35 11.25 -2.80
C GLU A 60 -27.07 12.54 -3.16
N ILE A 61 -27.93 12.45 -4.17
CA ILE A 61 -28.87 13.51 -4.49
C ILE A 61 -29.85 13.48 -3.33
N SER A 62 -29.60 14.31 -2.31
CA SER A 62 -30.60 14.68 -1.32
C SER A 62 -31.78 15.27 -2.07
N SER A 63 -32.75 14.42 -2.39
CA SER A 63 -34.09 14.81 -2.77
C SER A 63 -34.83 15.18 -1.49
N GLU A 64 -34.46 16.33 -0.93
CA GLU A 64 -35.26 17.07 0.03
C GLU A 64 -35.09 18.53 -0.35
N GLN A 65 -35.96 19.01 -1.23
CA GLN A 65 -36.95 20.08 -0.99
C GLN A 65 -37.96 20.10 -2.15
#